data_AF-A0A378MD55-F1
#
_entry.id   AF-A0A378MD55-F1
#
_cell.length_a   1.000
_cell.length_b   1.000
_cell.length_c   1.000
_cell.angle_alpha   90.00
_cell.angle_beta   90.00
_cell.angle_gamma   90.00
#
_symmetry.space_group_name_H-M   'P 1'
#
loop_
_entity.id
_entity.type
_entity.pdbx_description
1 polymer ?
#
loop_
_entity_poly.entity_id
_entity_poly.type
_entity_poly.pdbx_seq_one_letter_code
_entity_poly.pdbx_strand_id
1 'polypeptide(L)'
;MIFKSIGLKGKLTVKTAYQLIMDARKTDEKFDIIIVDEAHKLKRSYSKGHPNASKHLNEGDEEITILEELTDGLVLLYDPYQGIKPQNIKPSEIRNLTKDYRKLQLMQQFRIGGNGDFSGEDFLKGILYGFQLSDDKSFNSKVFKDDYFKIVDTFKEVIDYVDDHSHAYPKTTNRVIAGYCREWLSKSGKKKIKVKNLKNCHTIGM
;
A
#
# COMPACT_ATOMS: atom_id res chain seq x y z
N MET A 1 -18.62 3.91 -7.93
CA MET A 1 -19.68 3.69 -8.92
C MET A 1 -20.34 2.29 -8.82
N ILE A 2 -19.86 1.37 -7.98
CA ILE A 2 -20.49 0.05 -7.71
C ILE A 2 -21.53 0.09 -6.57
N PHE A 3 -21.30 0.89 -5.52
CA PHE A 3 -22.18 0.86 -4.34
C PHE A 3 -23.55 1.52 -4.54
N LYS A 4 -23.68 2.43 -5.51
CA LYS A 4 -24.98 3.05 -5.86
C LYS A 4 -25.90 2.07 -6.60
N SER A 5 -25.34 1.12 -7.37
CA SER A 5 -26.13 0.17 -8.17
C SER A 5 -26.66 -1.02 -7.35
N ILE A 6 -26.12 -1.26 -6.14
CA ILE A 6 -26.53 -2.35 -5.24
C ILE A 6 -27.51 -1.91 -4.14
N GLY A 7 -28.13 -0.74 -4.25
CA GLY A 7 -29.20 -0.31 -3.33
C GLY A 7 -28.76 0.07 -1.91
N LEU A 8 -27.46 0.20 -1.63
CA LEU A 8 -26.92 0.52 -0.29
C LEU A 8 -26.96 2.03 0.07
N LYS A 9 -27.82 2.81 -0.59
CA LYS A 9 -27.88 4.27 -0.37
C LYS A 9 -28.34 4.55 1.08
N GLY A 10 -27.51 5.25 1.85
CA GLY A 10 -27.78 5.57 3.26
C GLY A 10 -27.40 4.46 4.25
N LYS A 11 -26.98 3.28 3.78
CA LYS A 11 -26.50 2.15 4.60
C LYS A 11 -24.99 1.91 4.48
N LEU A 12 -24.33 2.62 3.57
CA LEU A 12 -22.89 2.56 3.37
C LEU A 12 -22.21 3.79 3.95
N THR A 13 -21.26 3.53 4.84
CA THR A 13 -20.36 4.53 5.41
C THR A 13 -18.94 4.25 4.93
N VAL A 14 -18.28 5.26 4.35
CA VAL A 14 -16.88 5.18 3.94
C VAL A 14 -16.06 6.12 4.80
N LYS A 15 -15.22 5.55 5.67
CA LYS A 15 -14.39 6.28 6.64
C LYS A 15 -13.03 5.60 6.76
N THR A 16 -12.03 6.34 7.23
CA THR A 16 -10.79 5.73 7.72
C THR A 16 -11.04 4.99 9.04
N ALA A 17 -10.22 3.99 9.38
CA ALA A 17 -10.32 3.27 10.66
C ALA A 17 -10.33 4.24 11.86
N TYR A 18 -9.45 5.26 11.83
CA TYR A 18 -9.43 6.35 12.82
C TYR A 18 -10.80 7.04 12.98
N GLN A 19 -11.40 7.48 11.87
CA GLN A 19 -12.69 8.17 11.91
C GLN A 19 -13.80 7.25 12.39
N LEU A 20 -13.82 6.01 11.91
CA LEU A 20 -14.83 5.02 12.31
C LEU A 20 -14.80 4.76 13.82
N ILE A 21 -13.61 4.49 14.37
CA ILE A 21 -13.40 4.23 15.81
C ILE A 21 -13.79 5.45 16.64
N MET A 22 -13.37 6.65 16.23
CA MET A 22 -13.69 7.88 16.96
C MET A 22 -15.18 8.22 16.95
N ASP A 23 -15.88 7.93 15.85
CA ASP A 23 -17.31 8.18 15.74
C ASP A 23 -18.10 7.15 16.55
N ALA A 24 -17.76 5.86 16.42
CA ALA A 24 -18.41 4.79 17.19
C ALA A 24 -18.29 5.00 18.71
N ARG A 25 -17.14 5.50 19.20
CA ARG A 25 -16.97 5.86 20.62
C ARG A 25 -17.89 6.99 21.11
N LYS A 26 -18.41 7.83 20.20
CA LYS A 26 -19.32 8.93 20.54
C LYS A 26 -20.79 8.53 20.42
N THR A 27 -21.10 7.68 19.44
CA THR A 27 -22.47 7.32 19.07
C THR A 27 -22.90 5.97 19.61
N ASP A 28 -21.97 5.16 20.12
CA ASP A 28 -22.17 3.76 20.49
C ASP A 28 -22.73 2.91 19.33
N GLU A 29 -22.42 3.33 18.09
CA GLU A 29 -22.87 2.64 16.88
C GLU A 29 -22.08 1.35 16.63
N LYS A 30 -22.81 0.28 16.33
CA LYS A 30 -22.29 -0.99 15.79
C LYS A 30 -22.63 -1.15 14.31
N PHE A 31 -21.76 -1.86 13.59
CA PHE A 31 -21.90 -2.13 12.16
C PHE A 31 -22.16 -3.62 11.92
N ASP A 32 -23.09 -3.98 11.03
CA ASP A 32 -23.29 -5.39 10.67
C ASP A 32 -22.01 -5.99 10.05
N ILE A 33 -21.37 -5.23 9.15
CA ILE A 33 -20.14 -5.64 8.47
C ILE A 33 -19.20 -4.45 8.32
N ILE A 34 -17.93 -4.64 8.66
CA ILE A 34 -16.82 -3.74 8.32
C ILE A 34 -15.92 -4.43 7.31
N ILE A 35 -15.63 -3.74 6.21
CA ILE A 35 -14.66 -4.17 5.20
C ILE A 35 -13.50 -3.19 5.21
N VAL A 36 -12.30 -3.69 5.52
CA VAL A 36 -11.08 -2.89 5.55
C VAL A 36 -10.26 -3.21 4.31
N ASP A 37 -10.20 -2.25 3.39
CA ASP A 37 -9.22 -2.28 2.31
C ASP A 37 -7.82 -1.91 2.84
N GLU A 38 -6.79 -2.49 2.23
CA GLU A 38 -5.38 -2.22 2.60
C GLU A 38 -5.10 -2.44 4.09
N ALA A 39 -5.65 -3.52 4.68
CA ALA A 39 -5.63 -3.80 6.12
C ALA A 39 -4.22 -3.88 6.72
N HIS A 40 -3.18 -4.08 5.90
CA HIS A 40 -1.77 -3.99 6.31
C HIS A 40 -1.34 -2.58 6.77
N LYS A 41 -2.18 -1.56 6.56
CA LYS A 41 -2.01 -0.18 7.06
C LYS A 41 -2.68 0.06 8.41
N LEU A 42 -3.43 -0.91 8.94
CA LEU A 42 -3.99 -0.82 10.27
C LEU A 42 -2.89 -0.68 11.32
N LYS A 43 -3.18 0.12 12.34
CA LYS A 43 -2.21 0.61 13.31
C LYS A 43 -2.31 -0.13 14.63
N ARG A 44 -1.17 -0.12 15.33
CA ARG A 44 -1.06 -0.45 16.75
C ARG A 44 -0.59 0.76 17.53
N SER A 45 -0.77 0.71 18.83
CA SER A 45 -0.16 1.68 19.74
C SER A 45 1.37 1.70 19.55
N TYR A 46 1.91 2.88 19.24
CA TYR A 46 3.34 3.06 18.94
C TYR A 46 3.85 4.38 19.49
N SER A 47 4.53 4.30 20.64
CA SER A 47 5.00 5.46 21.43
C SER A 47 5.99 6.38 20.72
N LYS A 48 6.73 5.87 19.72
CA LYS A 48 7.68 6.65 18.91
C LYS A 48 7.06 7.24 17.64
N GLY A 49 5.76 7.08 17.44
CA GLY A 49 5.01 7.63 16.31
C GLY A 49 4.65 9.10 16.50
N HIS A 50 4.20 9.74 15.42
CA HIS A 50 3.62 11.08 15.54
C HIS A 50 2.36 11.00 16.42
N PRO A 51 2.18 11.83 17.47
CA PRO A 51 1.09 11.71 18.44
C PRO A 51 -0.30 11.65 17.79
N ASN A 52 -0.54 12.47 16.76
CA ASN A 52 -1.80 12.46 16.01
C ASN A 52 -2.12 11.14 15.28
N ALA A 53 -1.13 10.29 15.02
CA ALA A 53 -1.33 9.07 14.24
C ALA A 53 -2.04 7.95 15.03
N SER A 54 -1.99 8.00 16.37
CA SER A 54 -2.52 6.98 17.27
C SER A 54 -3.41 7.57 18.38
N LYS A 55 -3.96 8.79 18.19
CA LYS A 55 -4.80 9.47 19.20
C LYS A 55 -6.03 8.68 19.64
N HIS A 56 -6.52 7.80 18.78
CA HIS A 56 -7.66 6.93 19.04
C HIS A 56 -7.28 5.60 19.69
N LEU A 57 -5.98 5.31 19.85
CA LEU A 57 -5.47 4.09 20.44
C LEU A 57 -4.93 4.38 21.84
N ASN A 58 -5.31 3.55 22.81
CA ASN A 58 -4.67 3.50 24.11
C ASN A 58 -3.37 2.69 24.03
N GLU A 59 -2.63 2.62 25.13
CA GLU A 59 -1.45 1.76 25.22
C GLU A 59 -1.85 0.30 25.09
N GLY A 60 -1.20 -0.42 24.17
CA GLY A 60 -1.53 -1.83 23.88
C GLY A 60 -2.62 -2.05 22.84
N ASP A 61 -3.40 -1.02 22.48
CA ASP A 61 -4.49 -1.18 21.51
C ASP A 61 -3.96 -1.47 20.09
N GLU A 62 -4.66 -2.35 19.37
CA GLU A 62 -4.60 -2.50 17.93
C GLU A 62 -5.93 -2.14 17.27
N GLU A 63 -5.89 -1.49 16.10
CA GLU A 63 -7.11 -1.12 15.38
C GLU A 63 -7.94 -2.35 15.00
N ILE A 64 -7.34 -3.51 14.73
CA ILE A 64 -8.08 -4.75 14.41
C ILE A 64 -9.01 -5.12 15.56
N THR A 65 -8.48 -5.21 16.79
CA THR A 65 -9.22 -5.60 18.00
C THR A 65 -10.40 -4.66 18.24
N ILE A 66 -10.19 -3.35 18.10
CA ILE A 66 -11.27 -2.36 18.26
C ILE A 66 -12.32 -2.52 17.16
N LEU A 67 -11.90 -2.74 15.91
CA LEU A 67 -12.84 -2.92 14.79
C LEU A 67 -13.68 -4.19 14.96
N GLU A 68 -13.12 -5.26 15.52
CA GLU A 68 -13.87 -6.48 15.87
C GLU A 68 -14.99 -6.20 16.88
N GLU A 69 -14.74 -5.36 17.89
CA GLU A 69 -15.77 -4.99 18.88
C GLU A 69 -16.92 -4.18 18.26
N LEU A 70 -16.63 -3.43 17.20
CA LEU A 70 -17.58 -2.54 16.52
C LEU A 70 -18.44 -3.24 15.46
N THR A 71 -18.23 -4.53 15.19
CA THR A 71 -18.96 -5.22 14.12
C THR A 71 -19.32 -6.66 14.41
N ASP A 72 -20.39 -7.14 13.78
CA ASP A 72 -20.75 -8.55 13.77
C ASP A 72 -19.95 -9.35 12.71
N GLY A 73 -19.32 -8.67 11.74
CA GLY A 73 -18.51 -9.29 10.71
C GLY A 73 -17.37 -8.41 10.19
N LEU A 74 -16.12 -8.82 10.44
CA LEU A 74 -14.93 -8.10 9.96
C LEU A 74 -14.28 -8.82 8.76
N VAL A 75 -14.12 -8.09 7.65
CA VAL A 75 -13.42 -8.55 6.45
C VAL A 75 -12.17 -7.71 6.23
N LEU A 76 -11.01 -8.36 6.19
CA LEU A 76 -9.71 -7.70 6.03
C LEU A 76 -9.10 -8.05 4.67
N LEU A 77 -8.92 -7.05 3.81
CA LEU A 77 -8.15 -7.20 2.57
C LEU A 77 -6.67 -6.92 2.89
N TYR A 78 -5.92 -8.00 3.07
CA TYR A 78 -4.56 -7.95 3.60
C TYR A 78 -3.51 -8.38 2.57
N ASP A 79 -2.43 -7.60 2.47
CA ASP A 79 -1.22 -7.93 1.71
C ASP A 79 0.00 -7.85 2.64
N PRO A 80 0.66 -8.98 2.96
CA PRO A 80 1.79 -9.00 3.89
C PRO A 80 3.03 -8.25 3.38
N TYR A 81 3.17 -8.06 2.06
CA TYR A 81 4.36 -7.46 1.48
C TYR A 81 4.29 -5.93 1.41
N GLN A 82 3.13 -5.33 1.70
CA GLN A 82 2.93 -3.89 1.65
C GLN A 82 3.02 -3.18 3.03
N GLY A 83 3.22 -3.94 4.12
CA GLY A 83 3.37 -3.39 5.46
C GLY A 83 4.74 -2.75 5.70
N ILE A 84 4.84 -1.41 5.63
CA ILE A 84 6.14 -0.71 5.66
C ILE A 84 6.34 0.17 6.92
N LYS A 85 5.27 0.63 7.59
CA LYS A 85 5.43 1.64 8.66
C LYS A 85 5.55 1.00 10.05
N PRO A 86 6.43 1.50 10.95
CA PRO A 86 6.58 0.98 12.32
C PRO A 86 5.31 1.01 13.18
N GLN A 87 4.42 1.96 12.88
CA GLN A 87 3.12 2.15 13.52
C GLN A 87 2.03 1.18 13.01
N ASN A 88 2.29 0.48 11.91
CA ASN A 88 1.38 -0.57 11.45
C ASN A 88 1.50 -1.78 12.38
N ILE A 89 0.43 -2.57 12.46
CA ILE A 89 0.45 -3.85 13.18
C ILE A 89 1.47 -4.77 12.49
N LYS A 90 2.34 -5.44 13.26
CA LYS A 90 3.36 -6.29 12.65
C LYS A 90 2.70 -7.50 11.97
N PRO A 91 3.30 -8.05 10.88
CA PRO A 91 2.77 -9.26 10.25
C PRO A 91 2.59 -10.46 11.19
N SER A 92 3.48 -10.62 12.18
CA SER A 92 3.34 -11.66 13.21
C SER A 92 2.16 -11.43 14.15
N GLU A 93 1.92 -10.17 14.52
CA GLU A 93 0.81 -9.77 15.38
C GLU A 93 -0.52 -9.94 14.63
N ILE A 94 -0.61 -9.52 13.36
CA ILE A 94 -1.78 -9.77 12.50
C ILE A 94 -2.09 -11.27 12.43
N ARG A 95 -1.09 -12.12 12.16
CA ARG A 95 -1.29 -13.58 12.10
C ARG A 95 -1.86 -14.16 13.40
N ASN A 96 -1.50 -13.58 14.55
CA ASN A 96 -1.98 -14.00 15.85
C ASN A 96 -3.42 -13.49 16.11
N LEU A 97 -3.69 -12.21 15.83
CA LEU A 97 -5.01 -11.60 15.97
C LEU A 97 -6.05 -12.29 15.07
N THR A 98 -5.66 -12.63 13.84
CA THR A 98 -6.54 -13.26 12.85
C THR A 98 -6.37 -14.78 12.79
N LYS A 99 -5.95 -15.43 13.88
CA LYS A 99 -5.68 -16.88 13.89
C LYS A 99 -6.95 -17.70 13.60
N ASP A 100 -8.09 -17.24 14.10
CA ASP A 100 -9.39 -17.91 14.01
C ASP A 100 -10.21 -17.45 12.79
N TYR A 101 -9.64 -16.58 11.96
CA TYR A 101 -10.33 -16.04 10.78
C TYR A 101 -10.35 -17.06 9.65
N ARG A 102 -11.42 -17.03 8.85
CA ARG A 102 -11.44 -17.70 7.55
C ARG A 102 -10.48 -16.99 6.60
N LYS A 103 -9.42 -17.68 6.17
CA LYS A 103 -8.43 -17.16 5.22
C LYS A 103 -8.81 -17.55 3.80
N LEU A 104 -8.95 -16.55 2.94
CA LEU A 104 -9.18 -16.73 1.50
C LEU A 104 -8.02 -16.05 0.76
N GLN A 105 -7.35 -16.80 -0.12
CA GLN A 105 -6.23 -16.29 -0.90
C GLN A 105 -6.68 -15.98 -2.32
N LEU A 106 -6.42 -14.75 -2.78
CA LEU A 106 -6.63 -14.36 -4.16
C LEU A 106 -5.38 -14.71 -4.96
N MET A 107 -5.46 -15.74 -5.80
CA MET A 107 -4.32 -16.25 -6.58
C MET A 107 -4.18 -15.59 -7.95
N GLN A 108 -5.24 -14.96 -8.46
CA GLN A 108 -5.28 -14.44 -9.82
C GLN A 108 -5.18 -12.91 -9.81
N GLN A 109 -4.22 -12.37 -10.57
CA GLN A 109 -4.07 -10.94 -10.81
C GLN A 109 -4.60 -10.58 -12.19
N PHE A 110 -5.63 -9.73 -12.23
CA PHE A 110 -6.28 -9.25 -13.46
C PHE A 110 -5.82 -7.84 -13.87
N ARG A 111 -5.21 -7.07 -12.95
CA ARG A 111 -4.77 -5.70 -13.23
C ARG A 111 -3.62 -5.65 -14.25
N ILE A 112 -2.80 -6.68 -14.26
CA ILE A 112 -1.70 -6.85 -15.22
C ILE A 112 -2.17 -7.87 -16.25
N GLY A 113 -2.98 -7.39 -17.19
CA GLY A 113 -3.39 -8.14 -18.36
C GLY A 113 -2.38 -7.90 -19.47
N GLY A 114 -1.44 -8.82 -19.67
CA GLY A 114 -0.81 -8.90 -20.99
C GLY A 114 -1.86 -9.39 -21.98
N ASN A 115 -1.77 -8.96 -23.24
CA ASN A 115 -2.58 -9.47 -24.35
C ASN A 115 -2.29 -10.96 -24.68
N GLY A 116 -2.03 -11.80 -23.67
CA GLY A 116 -1.50 -13.17 -23.76
C GLY A 116 0.03 -13.26 -23.68
N ASP A 117 0.75 -12.13 -23.86
CA ASP A 117 2.21 -12.13 -23.97
C ASP A 117 2.96 -12.25 -22.63
N PHE A 118 2.38 -11.79 -21.52
CA PHE A 118 3.01 -11.78 -20.20
C PHE A 118 1.95 -11.83 -19.09
N SER A 119 2.40 -12.19 -17.89
CA SER A 119 1.59 -12.39 -16.68
C SER A 119 1.93 -11.37 -15.59
N GLY A 120 1.09 -11.29 -14.56
CA GLY A 120 1.43 -10.55 -13.34
C GLY A 120 2.66 -11.11 -12.60
N GLU A 121 3.01 -12.38 -12.81
CA GLU A 121 4.23 -12.97 -12.27
C GLU A 121 5.48 -12.41 -12.96
N ASP A 122 5.41 -12.20 -14.28
CA ASP A 122 6.49 -11.57 -15.04
C ASP A 122 6.78 -10.15 -14.51
N PHE A 123 5.73 -9.41 -14.18
CA PHE A 123 5.86 -8.10 -13.54
C PHE A 123 6.54 -8.21 -12.17
N LEU A 124 6.05 -9.08 -11.29
CA LEU A 124 6.60 -9.22 -9.94
C LEU A 124 8.08 -9.62 -9.97
N LYS A 125 8.42 -10.65 -10.74
CA LYS A 125 9.80 -11.11 -10.93
C LYS A 125 10.68 -10.01 -11.48
N GLY A 126 10.19 -9.26 -12.47
CA GLY A 126 10.94 -8.15 -13.05
C GLY A 126 11.19 -6.98 -12.10
N ILE A 127 10.22 -6.63 -11.26
CA ILE A 127 10.39 -5.63 -10.20
C ILE A 127 11.41 -6.11 -9.16
N LEU A 128 11.28 -7.36 -8.69
CA LEU A 128 12.22 -7.95 -7.72
C LEU A 128 13.64 -7.99 -8.27
N TYR A 129 13.80 -8.38 -9.54
CA TYR A 129 15.07 -8.37 -10.24
C TYR A 129 15.63 -6.93 -10.39
N GLY A 130 14.82 -5.98 -10.82
CA GLY A 130 15.21 -4.58 -10.99
C GLY A 130 15.68 -3.92 -9.69
N PHE A 131 15.07 -4.28 -8.56
CA PHE A 131 15.48 -3.83 -7.22
C PHE A 131 16.59 -4.68 -6.59
N GLN A 132 17.14 -5.67 -7.30
CA GLN A 132 18.18 -6.57 -6.79
C GLN A 132 17.76 -7.30 -5.51
N LEU A 133 16.46 -7.58 -5.38
CA LEU A 133 15.88 -8.40 -4.30
C LEU A 133 15.79 -9.88 -4.71
N SER A 134 16.01 -10.19 -5.99
CA SER A 134 16.08 -11.52 -6.56
C SER A 134 17.06 -11.54 -7.73
N ASP A 135 17.78 -12.64 -7.91
CA ASP A 135 18.62 -12.90 -9.09
C ASP A 135 17.84 -13.57 -10.23
N ASP A 136 16.55 -13.87 -10.01
CA ASP A 136 15.68 -14.53 -10.98
C ASP A 136 15.34 -13.60 -12.16
N LYS A 137 15.88 -13.94 -13.34
CA LYS A 137 15.60 -13.24 -14.62
C LYS A 137 14.53 -13.94 -15.45
N SER A 138 13.83 -14.94 -14.92
CA SER A 138 12.80 -15.70 -15.63
C SER A 138 11.48 -14.93 -15.73
N PHE A 139 11.51 -13.78 -16.38
CA PHE A 139 10.33 -12.97 -16.65
C PHE A 139 10.37 -12.37 -18.06
N ASN A 140 9.18 -12.19 -18.64
CA ASN A 140 9.03 -11.50 -19.91
C ASN A 140 9.19 -9.98 -19.73
N SER A 141 10.33 -9.43 -20.15
CA SER A 141 10.63 -8.00 -20.05
C SER A 141 9.70 -7.08 -20.86
N LYS A 142 8.88 -7.63 -21.79
CA LYS A 142 7.83 -6.87 -22.48
C LYS A 142 6.81 -6.27 -21.50
N VAL A 143 6.65 -6.84 -20.30
CA VAL A 143 5.74 -6.30 -19.28
C VAL A 143 6.07 -4.87 -18.86
N PHE A 144 7.33 -4.44 -19.04
CA PHE A 144 7.79 -3.06 -18.75
C PHE A 144 7.81 -2.14 -19.97
N LYS A 145 7.25 -2.58 -21.10
CA LYS A 145 7.10 -1.81 -22.33
C LYS A 145 5.66 -1.37 -22.58
N ASP A 146 4.71 -1.88 -21.79
CA ASP A 146 3.32 -1.47 -21.81
C ASP A 146 3.17 -0.08 -21.16
N ASP A 147 2.18 0.70 -21.60
CA ASP A 147 1.93 2.04 -21.04
C ASP A 147 1.64 1.96 -19.54
N TYR A 148 0.98 0.90 -19.07
CA TYR A 148 0.61 0.81 -17.64
C TYR A 148 1.82 0.68 -16.70
N PHE A 149 2.93 0.08 -17.15
CA PHE A 149 4.18 -0.03 -16.40
C PHE A 149 5.38 0.15 -17.33
N LYS A 150 5.98 1.33 -17.33
CA LYS A 150 7.10 1.66 -18.23
C LYS A 150 8.38 1.91 -17.45
N ILE A 151 9.46 1.23 -17.83
CA ILE A 151 10.82 1.62 -17.43
C ILE A 151 11.37 2.55 -18.51
N VAL A 152 11.89 3.69 -18.08
CA VAL A 152 12.43 4.73 -18.97
C VAL A 152 13.91 4.95 -18.70
N ASP A 153 14.63 5.36 -19.74
CA ASP A 153 16.09 5.56 -19.66
C ASP A 153 16.44 6.95 -19.11
N THR A 154 15.54 7.92 -19.27
CA THR A 154 15.77 9.30 -18.84
C THR A 154 14.65 9.84 -17.96
N PHE A 155 15.00 10.77 -17.06
CA PHE A 155 14.00 11.48 -16.26
C PHE A 155 13.06 12.34 -17.13
N LYS A 156 13.55 12.83 -18.27
CA LYS A 156 12.73 13.58 -19.23
C LYS A 156 11.55 12.74 -19.71
N GLU A 157 11.78 11.47 -20.02
CA GLU A 157 10.70 10.55 -20.42
C GLU A 157 9.66 10.34 -19.32
N VAL A 158 10.05 10.39 -18.03
CA VAL A 158 9.08 10.37 -16.92
C VAL A 158 8.19 11.60 -16.96
N ILE A 159 8.78 12.79 -17.15
CA ILE A 159 8.04 14.05 -17.21
C ILE A 159 7.11 14.06 -18.43
N ASP A 160 7.65 13.76 -19.61
CA ASP A 160 6.88 13.69 -20.86
C ASP A 160 5.69 12.73 -20.70
N TYR A 161 5.90 11.56 -20.10
CA TYR A 161 4.84 10.57 -19.85
C TYR A 161 3.73 11.10 -18.92
N VAL A 162 4.11 11.76 -17.82
CA VAL A 162 3.16 12.36 -16.86
C VAL A 162 2.36 13.50 -17.52
N ASP A 163 3.00 14.32 -18.32
CA ASP A 163 2.37 15.44 -19.03
C ASP A 163 1.40 14.93 -20.10
N ASP A 164 1.82 13.97 -20.93
CA ASP A 164 0.97 13.35 -21.96
C ASP A 164 -0.27 12.70 -21.34
N HIS A 165 -0.11 11.97 -20.24
CA HIS A 165 -1.25 11.39 -19.51
C HIS A 165 -2.14 12.43 -18.85
N SER A 166 -1.58 13.55 -18.40
CA SER A 166 -2.37 14.65 -17.79
C SER A 166 -3.21 15.36 -18.83
N HIS A 167 -2.69 15.53 -20.05
CA HIS A 167 -3.44 16.08 -21.18
C HIS A 167 -4.52 15.10 -21.67
N ALA A 168 -4.20 13.82 -21.80
CA ALA A 168 -5.15 12.80 -22.26
C ALA A 168 -6.26 12.53 -21.24
N TYR A 169 -5.93 12.59 -19.94
CA TYR A 169 -6.86 12.31 -18.84
C TYR A 169 -6.87 13.43 -17.79
N PRO A 170 -7.45 14.60 -18.07
CA PRO A 170 -7.38 15.78 -17.19
C PRO A 170 -7.99 15.62 -15.79
N LYS A 171 -8.74 14.53 -15.57
CA LYS A 171 -9.36 14.20 -14.29
C LYS A 171 -8.50 13.28 -13.40
N THR A 172 -7.38 12.76 -13.91
CA THR A 172 -6.45 11.95 -13.13
C THR A 172 -5.42 12.83 -12.45
N THR A 173 -4.88 12.35 -11.32
CA THR A 173 -3.77 13.02 -10.65
C THR A 173 -2.50 12.22 -10.94
N ASN A 174 -1.77 12.63 -11.96
CA ASN A 174 -0.50 12.00 -12.33
C ASN A 174 0.62 12.67 -11.51
N ARG A 175 1.46 11.88 -10.83
CA ARG A 175 2.48 12.41 -9.91
C ARG A 175 3.80 11.68 -10.09
N VAL A 176 4.87 12.44 -10.21
CA VAL A 176 6.22 11.87 -10.08
C VAL A 176 6.47 11.56 -8.61
N ILE A 177 6.67 10.29 -8.28
CA ILE A 177 7.07 9.84 -6.94
C ILE A 177 8.55 9.47 -6.99
N ALA A 178 9.40 10.18 -6.25
CA ALA A 178 10.80 9.85 -6.11
C ALA A 178 11.05 9.05 -4.81
N GLY A 179 11.72 7.90 -4.92
CA GLY A 179 12.21 7.13 -3.78
C GLY A 179 13.61 7.56 -3.35
N TYR A 180 13.98 7.28 -2.11
CA TYR A 180 15.35 7.48 -1.64
C TYR A 180 16.26 6.37 -2.18
N CYS A 181 17.11 6.65 -3.17
CA CYS A 181 18.10 5.70 -3.68
C CYS A 181 19.43 5.68 -2.87
N ARG A 182 19.42 6.21 -1.64
CA ARG A 182 20.61 6.28 -0.77
C ARG A 182 20.36 5.54 0.53
N GLU A 183 21.37 4.81 0.97
CA GLU A 183 21.40 4.22 2.31
C GLU A 183 21.30 5.36 3.36
N TRP A 184 20.30 5.27 4.23
CA TRP A 184 20.12 6.24 5.31
C TRP A 184 21.11 5.92 6.44
N LEU A 185 22.33 6.45 6.33
CA LEU A 185 23.31 6.37 7.40
C LEU A 185 22.90 7.31 8.54
N SER A 186 22.21 6.79 9.56
CA SER A 186 21.91 7.55 10.77
C SER A 186 23.20 7.94 11.48
N LYS A 187 23.36 9.23 11.81
CA LYS A 187 24.52 9.75 12.54
C LYS A 187 24.62 9.15 13.95
N SER A 188 25.44 8.12 14.12
CA SER A 188 26.14 7.89 15.38
C SER A 188 27.46 8.65 15.34
N GLY A 189 27.46 9.87 15.91
CA GLY A 189 28.68 10.67 16.09
C GLY A 189 29.01 11.61 14.92
N LYS A 190 29.38 12.85 15.28
CA LYS A 190 29.65 13.97 14.37
C LYS A 190 30.75 13.66 13.34
N LYS A 191 30.41 13.46 12.07
CA LYS A 191 31.28 13.77 10.91
C LYS A 191 30.43 14.05 9.66
N LYS A 192 30.90 14.98 8.82
CA LYS A 192 30.21 15.54 7.65
C LYS A 192 29.74 14.46 6.67
N ILE A 193 28.51 14.64 6.15
CA ILE A 193 27.93 13.81 5.09
C ILE A 193 28.83 13.93 3.85
N LYS A 194 29.55 12.87 3.49
CA LYS A 194 30.19 12.76 2.17
C LYS A 194 29.22 12.03 1.24
N VAL A 195 28.73 12.74 0.24
CA VAL A 195 27.96 12.16 -0.86
C VAL A 195 28.91 11.27 -1.67
N LYS A 196 28.74 9.95 -1.63
CA LYS A 196 29.38 9.06 -2.61
C LYS A 196 28.58 9.15 -3.91
N ASN A 197 29.23 9.55 -5.00
CA ASN A 197 28.67 9.46 -6.34
C ASN A 197 28.51 7.99 -6.72
N LEU A 198 27.26 7.56 -6.96
CA LEU A 198 26.95 6.28 -7.59
C LEU A 198 26.35 6.56 -8.96
N LYS A 199 26.80 5.81 -9.97
CA LYS A 199 26.53 6.09 -11.38
C LYS A 199 25.13 5.65 -11.87
N ASN A 200 24.35 4.88 -11.11
CA ASN A 200 23.08 4.33 -11.59
C ASN A 200 21.98 4.41 -10.51
N CYS A 201 21.12 5.44 -10.53
CA CYS A 201 19.79 5.39 -9.89
C CYS A 201 18.74 5.28 -11.01
N HIS A 202 17.95 4.21 -11.01
CA HIS A 202 16.81 4.06 -11.92
C HIS A 202 15.57 4.59 -11.19
N THR A 203 14.77 5.41 -11.87
CA THR A 203 13.57 6.03 -11.32
C THR A 203 12.36 5.34 -11.91
N ILE A 204 11.42 4.89 -11.08
CA ILE A 204 10.16 4.30 -11.53
C ILE A 204 9.11 5.40 -11.51
N GLY A 205 8.52 5.70 -12.66
CA GLY A 205 7.30 6.51 -12.76
C GLY A 205 6.06 5.63 -12.61
N MET A 206 5.04 6.14 -11.93
CA MET A 206 3.69 5.56 -11.85
C MET A 206 2.68 6.63 -12.24
#